data_AF-A0A212CM17-F1
#
_entry.id   AF-A0A212CM17-F1
#
_cell.length_a   1.000
_cell.length_b   1.000
_cell.length_c   1.000
_cell.angle_alpha   90.00
_cell.angle_beta   90.00
_cell.angle_gamma   90.00
#
_symmetry.space_group_name_H-M   'P 1'
#
loop_
_entity.id
_entity.type
_entity.pdbx_description
1 polymer ?
#
loop_
_entity_poly.entity_id
_entity_poly.type
_entity_poly.pdbx_seq_one_letter_code
_entity_poly.pdbx_strand_id
1 'polypeptide(L)' 'MSRFPWAEKRQDIKVTWADFYWEICSTTLLVFKPDLLDIYPRLVTLRKKVQSIPAIADWVLRRPQTKL' A
#
# COMPACT_ATOMS: atom_id res chain seq x y z
N MET A 1 6.11 -6.95 40.09
CA MET A 1 6.48 -7.11 38.66
C MET A 1 5.87 -5.95 37.88
N SER A 2 6.62 -4.85 37.77
CA SER A 2 6.19 -3.62 37.12
C SER A 2 6.27 -3.81 35.61
N ARG A 3 5.12 -3.87 34.93
CA ARG A 3 5.06 -3.89 33.47
C ARG A 3 5.61 -2.55 32.96
N PHE A 4 6.75 -2.60 32.28
CA PHE A 4 7.42 -1.43 31.71
C PHE A 4 6.48 -0.68 30.73
N PRO A 5 6.12 0.59 30.97
CA PRO A 5 5.12 1.33 30.17
C PRO A 5 5.53 1.61 28.71
N TRP A 6 6.82 1.45 28.38
CA TRP A 6 7.36 1.74 27.04
C TRP A 6 7.19 0.59 26.05
N ALA A 7 6.82 -0.61 26.52
CA ALA A 7 6.55 -1.77 25.65
C ALA A 7 5.25 -1.64 24.83
N GLU A 8 4.48 -0.57 25.03
CA GLU A 8 3.17 -0.34 24.43
C GLU A 8 3.15 0.85 23.46
N LYS A 9 4.31 1.29 22.95
CA LYS A 9 4.32 2.03 21.69
C LYS A 9 4.16 1.01 20.56
N ARG A 10 2.91 0.66 20.26
CA ARG A 10 2.56 0.24 18.90
C ARG A 10 3.12 1.30 17.97
N GLN A 11 4.18 0.97 17.24
CA GLN A 11 4.65 1.83 16.17
C GLN A 11 3.52 1.82 15.15
N ASP A 12 2.69 2.86 15.18
CA ASP A 12 1.71 3.09 14.12
C ASP A 12 2.51 3.11 12.83
N ILE A 13 2.40 2.03 12.04
CA ILE A 13 3.14 1.88 10.78
C ILE A 13 2.56 2.93 9.84
N LYS A 14 3.14 4.14 9.90
CA LYS A 14 2.76 5.29 9.09
C LYS A 14 3.09 4.98 7.65
N VAL A 15 2.13 5.28 6.78
CA VAL A 15 2.35 5.21 5.34
C VAL A 15 3.36 6.27 4.95
N THR A 16 4.32 5.87 4.14
CA THR A 16 5.38 6.73 3.62
C THR A 16 5.28 6.82 2.11
N TRP A 17 6.07 7.71 1.51
CA TRP A 17 6.13 7.83 0.05
C TRP A 17 6.63 6.54 -0.63
N ALA A 18 7.40 5.70 0.07
CA ALA A 18 7.83 4.41 -0.46
C ALA A 18 6.64 3.46 -0.73
N ASP A 19 5.61 3.49 0.12
CA ASP A 19 4.41 2.68 -0.07
C ASP A 19 3.59 3.16 -1.29
N PHE A 20 3.56 4.47 -1.53
CA PHE A 20 2.93 5.05 -2.72
C PHE A 20 3.69 4.67 -3.99
N TYR A 21 5.02 4.78 -3.96
CA TYR A 21 5.85 4.39 -5.11
C TYR A 21 5.71 2.90 -5.43
N TRP A 22 5.63 2.06 -4.39
CA TRP A 22 5.32 0.64 -4.55
C TRP A 22 3.96 0.42 -5.22
N GLU A 23 2.90 1.11 -4.79
CA GLU A 23 1.55 0.99 -5.37
C GLU A 23 1.54 1.38 -6.86
N ILE A 24 2.21 2.47 -7.22
CA ILE A 24 2.31 2.96 -8.60
C ILE A 24 3.07 1.95 -9.47
N CYS A 25 4.28 1.55 -9.06
CA CYS A 25 5.09 0.59 -9.82
C CYS A 25 4.38 -0.76 -9.97
N SER A 26 3.78 -1.27 -8.90
CA SER A 26 3.06 -2.55 -8.94
C SER A 26 1.83 -2.49 -9.84
N THR A 27 1.15 -1.34 -9.95
CA THR A 27 0.04 -1.16 -10.90
C THR A 27 0.50 -1.33 -12.34
N THR A 28 1.61 -0.69 -12.73
CA THR A 28 2.18 -0.86 -14.07
C THR A 28 2.69 -2.28 -14.30
N LEU A 29 3.39 -2.87 -13.34
CA LEU A 29 3.90 -4.25 -13.47
C LEU A 29 2.77 -5.28 -13.66
N LEU A 30 1.64 -5.10 -12.98
CA LEU A 30 0.48 -6.00 -13.11
C LEU A 30 -0.23 -5.89 -14.46
N VAL A 31 -0.10 -4.77 -15.18
CA VAL A 31 -0.57 -4.67 -16.57
C VAL A 31 0.21 -5.64 -17.47
N PHE A 32 1.50 -5.86 -17.19
CA PHE A 32 2.36 -6.77 -17.95
C PHE A 32 2.33 -8.21 -17.44
N LYS A 33 2.19 -8.40 -16.12
CA LYS A 33 2.17 -9.71 -15.47
C LYS A 33 1.10 -9.77 -14.36
N PRO A 34 -0.14 -10.16 -14.69
CA PRO A 34 -1.25 -10.13 -13.74
C PRO A 34 -1.08 -11.02 -12.50
N ASP A 35 -0.34 -12.13 -12.63
CA ASP A 35 -0.06 -13.13 -11.59
C ASP A 35 1.16 -12.79 -10.72
N LEU A 36 1.80 -11.64 -10.92
CA LEU A 36 3.05 -11.25 -10.25
C LEU A 36 2.95 -11.30 -8.71
N LEU A 37 1.79 -10.99 -8.15
CA LEU A 37 1.60 -10.85 -6.70
C LEU A 37 0.93 -12.05 -6.03
N ASP A 38 0.61 -13.12 -6.77
CA ASP A 38 -0.16 -14.25 -6.24
C ASP A 38 0.52 -14.94 -5.07
N ILE A 39 1.86 -15.04 -5.11
CA ILE A 39 2.68 -15.63 -4.04
C ILE A 39 3.08 -14.63 -2.95
N TYR A 40 2.70 -13.35 -3.07
CA TYR A 40 3.11 -12.26 -2.18
C TYR A 40 1.91 -11.56 -1.51
N PRO A 41 1.15 -12.26 -0.64
CA PRO A 41 -0.09 -11.73 -0.05
C PRO A 41 0.13 -10.47 0.80
N ARG A 42 1.29 -10.34 1.46
CA ARG A 42 1.64 -9.14 2.24
C ARG A 42 1.75 -7.89 1.37
N LEU A 43 2.27 -8.03 0.15
CA LEU A 43 2.38 -6.92 -0.80
C LEU A 43 1.02 -6.52 -1.37
N VAL A 44 0.12 -7.48 -1.55
CA VAL A 44 -1.29 -7.21 -1.89
C VAL A 44 -1.98 -6.44 -0.78
N THR A 45 -1.79 -6.83 0.48
CA THR A 45 -2.33 -6.10 1.64
C THR A 45 -1.78 -4.68 1.72
N LEU A 46 -0.49 -4.47 1.43
CA LEU A 46 0.10 -3.13 1.40
C LEU A 46 -0.54 -2.23 0.33
N ARG A 47 -0.75 -2.75 -0.88
CA ARG A 47 -1.45 -2.00 -1.94
C ARG A 47 -2.87 -1.62 -1.52
N LYS A 48 -3.63 -2.57 -0.94
CA LYS A 48 -4.97 -2.30 -0.41
C LYS A 48 -4.95 -1.24 0.69
N LYS A 49 -3.96 -1.28 1.58
CA LYS A 49 -3.78 -0.25 2.63
C LYS A 49 -3.55 1.13 2.01
N VAL A 50 -2.68 1.25 0.99
CA VAL A 50 -2.45 2.52 0.30
C VAL A 50 -3.71 3.02 -0.43
N GLN A 51 -4.38 2.15 -1.18
CA GLN A 51 -5.59 2.48 -1.93
C GLN A 51 -6.78 2.84 -1.01
N SER A 52 -6.77 2.39 0.25
CA SER A 52 -7.80 2.76 1.24
C SER A 52 -7.66 4.16 1.82
N ILE A 53 -6.56 4.88 1.54
CA ILE A 53 -6.40 6.27 1.99
C ILE A 53 -7.39 7.15 1.20
N PRO A 54 -8.29 7.91 1.85
CA PRO A 54 -9.37 8.63 1.16
C PRO A 54 -8.88 9.52 0.02
N ALA A 55 -7.83 10.31 0.26
CA ALA A 55 -7.26 11.18 -0.77
C ALA A 55 -6.68 10.40 -1.97
N ILE A 56 -6.14 9.20 -1.73
CA ILE A 56 -5.62 8.32 -2.79
C ILE A 56 -6.77 7.64 -3.53
N ALA A 57 -7.76 7.12 -2.82
CA ALA A 57 -8.97 6.54 -3.42
C ALA A 57 -9.65 7.55 -4.36
N ASP A 58 -9.86 8.78 -3.88
CA ASP A 58 -10.46 9.86 -4.66
C ASP A 58 -9.60 10.28 -5.86
N TRP A 59 -8.27 10.20 -5.74
CA TRP A 59 -7.36 10.46 -6.85
C TRP A 59 -7.42 9.36 -7.91
N VAL A 60 -7.40 8.09 -7.50
CA VAL A 60 -7.49 6.92 -8.39
C VAL A 60 -8.79 6.92 -9.19
N LEU A 61 -9.90 7.38 -8.60
CA LEU A 61 -11.18 7.52 -9.29
C LEU A 61 -11.19 8.66 -10.33
N ARG A 62 -10.46 9.75 -10.09
CA ARG A 62 -10.49 10.96 -10.92
C ARG A 62 -9.37 11.03 -11.96
N ARG A 63 -8.27 10.30 -11.78
CA ARG A 63 -7.14 10.32 -12.70
C ARG A 63 -7.56 9.84 -14.10
N PRO A 64 -6.97 10.38 -15.19
CA PRO A 64 -7.18 9.86 -16.53
C PRO A 64 -6.87 8.36 -16.61
N GLN A 65 -7.73 7.61 -17.29
CA GLN A 65 -7.50 6.19 -17.53
C GLN A 65 -6.49 6.05 -18.68
N THR A 66 -5.27 5.67 -18.33
CA THR A 66 -4.19 5.39 -19.28
C THR A 66 -3.74 3.96 -19.14
N LYS A 67 -3.15 3.40 -20.21
CA LYS A 67 -2.59 2.04 -20.17
C LYS A 67 -1.35 1.97 -19.25
N LEU A 68 -0.59 3.08 -19.17
CA LEU A 68 0.60 3.27 -18.35
C LEU A 68 0.47 4.58 -17.59
#